data_AF-A0A382WW69-F1
#
_entry.id   AF-A0A382WW69-F1
#
_cell.length_a   1.000
_cell.length_b   1.000
_cell.length_c   1.000
_cell.angle_alpha   90.00
_cell.angle_beta   90.00
_cell.angle_gamma   90.00
#
_symmetry.space_group_name_H-M   'P 1'
#
loop_
_entity.id
_entity.type
_entity.pdbx_description
1 polymer ?
#
loop_
_entity_poly.entity_id
_entity_poly.type
_entity_poly.pdbx_seq_one_letter_code
_entity_poly.pdbx_strand_id
1 'polypeptide(L)'
;VILDKSVTTLIIGDNGSGKSTVLDALCFVLFGKAYRPIKKAQLINSINQRDCEVEIEFQIGTNKFKVVRGIKPNIFQIWRNGKELDQEAHSKDFQKILEEQILKLNYRSFTQVVILGSSCFIPFMQLPTSHRREVVEDILDIKIFSIMNL
;
A
#
# COMPACT_ATOMS: atom_id res chain seq x y z
N VAL A 1 -7.98 17.34 -5.83
CA VAL A 1 -7.57 17.11 -7.24
C VAL A 1 -8.28 15.86 -7.69
N ILE A 2 -9.04 15.92 -8.79
CA ILE A 2 -9.78 14.79 -9.34
C ILE A 2 -8.91 14.16 -10.43
N LEU A 3 -8.48 12.91 -10.25
CA LEU A 3 -7.47 12.24 -11.09
C LEU A 3 -8.06 11.16 -12.03
N ASP A 4 -9.40 11.07 -12.13
CA ASP A 4 -10.14 10.02 -12.85
C ASP A 4 -10.76 10.49 -14.19
N LYS A 5 -10.50 11.72 -14.61
CA LYS A 5 -11.02 12.29 -15.87
C LYS A 5 -10.48 11.60 -17.13
N SER A 6 -9.40 10.84 -17.01
CA SER A 6 -8.70 10.21 -18.13
C SER A 6 -8.06 8.91 -17.68
N VAL A 7 -7.88 7.97 -18.62
CA VAL A 7 -7.25 6.66 -18.34
C VAL A 7 -5.79 6.84 -17.89
N THR A 8 -5.11 7.83 -18.46
CA THR A 8 -3.73 8.19 -18.09
C THR A 8 -3.71 9.63 -17.60
N THR A 9 -3.14 9.84 -16.41
CA THR A 9 -3.03 11.16 -15.79
C THR A 9 -1.56 11.51 -15.56
N LEU A 10 -1.13 12.68 -16.05
CA LEU A 10 0.21 13.21 -15.82
C LEU A 10 0.17 14.26 -14.71
N ILE A 11 1.01 14.10 -13.69
CA ILE A 11 1.13 15.05 -12.56
C ILE A 11 2.43 15.84 -12.73
N ILE A 12 2.32 17.14 -12.96
CA ILE A 12 3.45 18.08 -13.15
C ILE A 12 3.49 19.07 -11.99
N GLY A 13 4.68 19.51 -11.61
CA GLY A 13 4.91 20.54 -10.60
C GLY A 13 6.39 20.65 -10.26
N ASP A 14 6.76 21.65 -9.47
CA ASP A 14 8.15 21.91 -9.11
C ASP A 14 8.75 20.85 -8.17
N ASN A 15 10.07 20.77 -8.10
CA ASN A 15 10.73 19.93 -7.11
C ASN A 15 10.30 20.35 -5.70
N GLY A 16 9.93 19.37 -4.87
CA GLY A 16 9.37 19.63 -3.54
C GLY A 16 7.86 19.90 -3.49
N SER A 17 7.16 19.97 -4.63
CA SER A 17 5.70 20.21 -4.67
C SER A 17 4.82 19.05 -4.17
N GLY A 18 5.43 17.96 -3.68
CA GLY A 18 4.70 16.82 -3.12
C GLY A 18 4.26 15.74 -4.13
N LYS A 19 4.74 15.78 -5.39
CA LYS A 19 4.41 14.74 -6.40
C LYS A 19 4.68 13.32 -5.91
N SER A 20 5.88 13.09 -5.36
CA SER A 20 6.26 11.77 -4.81
C SER A 20 5.54 11.43 -3.51
N THR A 21 5.02 12.43 -2.78
CA THR A 21 4.24 12.22 -1.56
C THR A 21 2.96 11.43 -1.83
N VAL A 22 2.40 11.52 -3.04
CA VAL A 22 1.23 10.71 -3.43
C VAL A 22 1.56 9.21 -3.39
N LEU A 23 2.75 8.81 -3.85
CA LEU A 23 3.19 7.41 -3.79
C LEU A 23 3.42 6.95 -2.34
N ASP A 24 3.98 7.82 -1.50
CA ASP A 24 4.13 7.49 -0.07
C ASP A 24 2.79 7.38 0.64
N ALA A 25 1.83 8.24 0.33
CA ALA A 25 0.48 8.18 0.88
C ALA A 25 -0.20 6.86 0.50
N LEU A 26 -0.09 6.46 -0.78
CA LEU A 26 -0.63 5.19 -1.27
C LEU A 26 0.01 3.97 -0.59
N CYS A 27 1.34 3.92 -0.52
CA CYS A 27 2.03 2.85 0.19
C CYS A 27 1.71 2.85 1.68
N PHE A 28 1.58 4.04 2.28
CA PHE A 28 1.28 4.18 3.69
C PHE A 28 -0.10 3.64 4.01
N VAL A 29 -1.14 4.03 3.27
CA VAL A 29 -2.51 3.58 3.54
C VAL A 29 -2.68 2.08 3.33
N LEU A 30 -2.01 1.49 2.33
CA LEU A 30 -2.11 0.05 2.06
C LEU A 30 -1.23 -0.80 3.00
N PHE A 31 0.01 -0.38 3.25
CA PHE A 31 1.04 -1.23 3.90
C PHE A 31 1.62 -0.68 5.20
N GLY A 32 1.20 0.52 5.63
CA GLY A 32 1.75 1.20 6.81
C GLY A 32 3.19 1.67 6.64
N LYS A 33 3.73 1.67 5.41
CA LYS A 33 5.11 2.02 5.06
C LYS A 33 5.13 3.08 3.96
N ALA A 34 6.07 4.02 4.03
CA ALA A 34 6.32 4.93 2.93
C ALA A 34 6.97 4.19 1.75
N TYR A 35 6.79 4.70 0.53
CA TYR A 35 7.47 4.17 -0.66
C TYR A 35 8.98 4.48 -0.59
N ARG A 36 9.29 5.73 -0.24
CA ARG A 36 10.66 6.17 0.01
C ARG A 36 11.22 5.53 1.30
N PRO A 37 12.55 5.37 1.44
CA PRO A 37 13.18 4.81 2.63
C PRO A 37 13.21 5.81 3.81
N ILE A 38 12.03 6.28 4.22
CA ILE A 38 11.82 7.20 5.33
C ILE A 38 11.03 6.52 6.44
N LYS A 39 11.18 6.99 7.67
CA LYS A 39 10.43 6.48 8.82
C LYS A 39 8.97 6.95 8.75
N LYS A 40 8.03 6.12 9.23
CA LYS A 40 6.59 6.45 9.32
C LYS A 40 6.33 7.82 9.96
N ALA A 41 7.07 8.19 11.01
CA ALA A 41 6.92 9.49 11.67
C ALA A 41 7.27 10.70 10.78
N GLN A 42 8.07 10.51 9.72
CA GLN A 42 8.47 11.56 8.78
C GLN A 42 7.41 11.80 7.69
N LEU A 43 6.32 11.02 7.66
CA LEU A 43 5.17 11.28 6.78
C LEU A 43 4.29 12.43 7.30
N ILE A 44 4.37 12.73 8.60
CA ILE A 44 3.62 13.83 9.21
C ILE A 44 4.24 15.15 8.71
N ASN A 45 3.40 16.09 8.29
CA ASN A 45 3.90 17.39 7.85
C ASN A 45 4.51 18.19 9.01
N SER A 46 5.45 19.07 8.69
CA SER A 46 6.21 19.86 9.66
C SER A 46 5.43 21.02 10.28
N ILE A 47 4.25 21.36 9.73
CA ILE A 47 3.46 22.53 10.13
C ILE A 47 2.57 22.17 11.32
N ASN A 48 1.70 21.17 11.16
CA ASN A 48 0.76 20.76 12.22
C ASN A 48 1.36 19.69 13.15
N GLN A 49 2.28 18.85 12.65
CA GLN A 49 2.91 17.74 13.36
C GLN A 49 1.95 16.71 13.99
N ARG A 50 0.68 16.68 13.55
CA ARG A 50 -0.40 15.80 14.03
C ARG A 50 -1.47 15.62 12.96
N ASP A 51 -2.47 14.78 13.24
CA ASP A 51 -3.66 14.58 12.42
C ASP A 51 -3.31 14.20 10.96
N CYS A 52 -2.28 13.38 10.80
CA CYS A 52 -1.91 12.85 9.48
C CYS A 52 -2.81 11.68 9.18
N GLU A 53 -3.69 11.82 8.19
CA GLU A 53 -4.63 10.78 7.78
C GLU A 53 -4.55 10.58 6.26
N VAL A 54 -4.61 9.32 5.85
CA VAL A 54 -4.72 8.94 4.44
C VAL A 54 -5.84 7.93 4.31
N GLU A 55 -6.72 8.18 3.36
CA GLU A 55 -7.86 7.35 3.02
C GLU A 55 -7.77 6.93 1.55
N ILE A 56 -8.12 5.68 1.26
CA ILE A 56 -8.30 5.18 -0.10
C ILE A 56 -9.55 4.34 -0.20
N GLU A 57 -10.27 4.51 -1.30
CA GLU A 57 -11.37 3.64 -1.72
C GLU A 57 -10.98 2.92 -3.01
N PHE A 58 -11.26 1.63 -3.08
CA PHE A 58 -11.00 0.81 -4.27
C PHE A 58 -11.99 -0.35 -4.37
N GLN A 59 -12.04 -1.00 -5.53
CA GLN A 59 -12.94 -2.11 -5.79
C GLN A 59 -12.16 -3.33 -6.26
N ILE A 60 -12.49 -4.51 -5.71
CA ILE A 60 -11.96 -5.81 -6.18
C ILE A 60 -13.15 -6.73 -6.46
N GLY A 61 -13.30 -7.11 -7.73
CA GLY A 61 -14.49 -7.81 -8.21
C GLY A 61 -15.74 -6.97 -7.96
N THR A 62 -16.68 -7.50 -7.16
CA THR A 62 -17.92 -6.80 -6.78
C THR A 62 -17.83 -6.09 -5.42
N ASN A 63 -16.75 -6.28 -4.66
CA ASN A 63 -16.62 -5.70 -3.33
C ASN A 63 -15.94 -4.33 -3.39
N LYS A 64 -16.52 -3.35 -2.69
CA LYS A 64 -15.94 -2.03 -2.46
C LYS A 64 -15.22 -2.04 -1.13
N PHE A 65 -14.00 -1.52 -1.10
CA PHE A 65 -13.17 -1.42 0.07
C PHE A 65 -12.80 0.04 0.34
N LYS A 66 -12.74 0.39 1.62
CA LYS A 66 -12.19 1.66 2.08
C LYS A 66 -11.15 1.37 3.17
N VAL A 67 -9.97 1.94 3.05
CA VAL A 67 -8.89 1.80 4.04
C VAL A 67 -8.50 3.19 4.53
N VAL A 68 -8.47 3.36 5.84
CA VAL A 68 -8.10 4.61 6.50
C VAL A 68 -6.90 4.34 7.41
N ARG A 69 -5.84 5.16 7.28
CA ARG A 69 -4.71 5.15 8.21
C ARG A 69 -4.35 6.51 8.71
N GLY A 70 -4.06 6.57 10.01
CA GLY A 70 -3.70 7.78 10.73
C GLY A 70 -2.35 7.67 11.44
N ILE A 71 -1.69 8.81 11.63
CA ILE A 71 -0.56 9.00 12.54
C ILE A 71 -0.86 10.20 13.44
N LYS A 72 -0.80 9.97 14.75
CA LYS A 72 -1.14 10.96 15.80
C LYS A 72 -2.52 11.60 15.57
N PRO A 73 -3.64 10.87 15.74
CA PRO A 73 -3.76 9.54 16.37
C PRO A 73 -3.42 8.37 15.43
N ASN A 74 -3.05 7.21 15.98
CA ASN A 74 -2.80 6.01 15.17
C ASN A 74 -4.13 5.33 14.84
N ILE A 75 -4.56 5.48 13.58
CA ILE A 75 -5.79 4.89 13.05
C ILE A 75 -5.41 3.80 12.05
N PHE A 76 -6.12 2.68 12.06
CA PHE A 76 -6.08 1.71 10.98
C PHE A 76 -7.45 1.01 10.89
N GLN A 77 -8.22 1.37 9.87
CA GLN A 77 -9.58 0.87 9.65
C GLN A 77 -9.69 0.31 8.23
N ILE A 78 -10.49 -0.75 8.10
CA ILE A 78 -10.82 -1.35 6.80
C ILE A 78 -12.33 -1.53 6.77
N TRP A 79 -12.94 -1.09 5.68
CA TRP A 79 -14.36 -1.21 5.42
C TRP A 79 -14.55 -2.08 4.19
N ARG A 80 -15.58 -2.91 4.20
CA ARG A 80 -16.02 -3.72 3.07
C ARG A 80 -17.51 -3.49 2.84
N ASN A 81 -17.87 -3.02 1.65
CA ASN A 81 -19.26 -2.74 1.25
C ASN A 81 -20.01 -1.85 2.25
N GLY A 82 -19.33 -0.83 2.78
CA GLY A 82 -19.91 0.12 3.74
C GLY A 82 -20.00 -0.37 5.18
N LYS A 83 -19.55 -1.61 5.48
CA LYS A 83 -19.44 -2.13 6.84
C LYS A 83 -17.97 -2.20 7.26
N GLU A 84 -17.65 -1.66 8.43
CA GLU A 84 -16.32 -1.79 9.03
C GLU A 84 -16.03 -3.26 9.35
N LEU A 85 -14.83 -3.73 9.00
CA LEU A 85 -14.37 -5.05 9.41
C LEU A 85 -14.12 -5.04 10.93
N ASP A 86 -14.48 -6.15 11.56
CA ASP A 86 -14.50 -6.24 13.02
C ASP A 86 -13.09 -6.12 13.62
N GLN A 87 -12.88 -5.12 14.48
CA GLN A 87 -11.57 -4.72 15.01
C GLN A 87 -11.11 -5.54 16.22
N GLU A 88 -11.79 -6.62 16.58
CA GLU A 88 -11.43 -7.45 17.74
C GLU A 88 -10.05 -8.11 17.64
N ALA A 89 -9.48 -8.18 16.43
CA ALA A 89 -8.13 -8.70 16.19
C ALA A 89 -7.05 -7.60 16.27
N HIS A 90 -5.83 -7.95 16.70
CA HIS A 90 -4.72 -7.00 16.79
C HIS A 90 -4.41 -6.38 15.41
N SER A 91 -3.84 -5.17 15.39
CA SER A 91 -3.49 -4.45 14.15
C SER A 91 -2.60 -5.22 13.17
N LYS A 92 -1.82 -6.20 13.65
CA LYS A 92 -1.04 -7.12 12.82
C LYS A 92 -1.94 -8.08 12.02
N ASP A 93 -3.03 -8.54 12.61
CA ASP A 93 -3.97 -9.45 11.96
C ASP A 93 -4.78 -8.70 10.89
N PHE A 94 -5.14 -7.44 11.15
CA PHE A 94 -5.71 -6.55 10.14
C PHE A 94 -4.79 -6.34 8.94
N GLN A 95 -3.48 -6.18 9.18
CA GLN A 95 -2.52 -6.04 8.09
C GLN A 95 -2.48 -7.29 7.21
N LYS A 96 -2.47 -8.47 7.83
CA LYS A 96 -2.50 -9.75 7.12
C LYS A 96 -3.78 -9.92 6.31
N ILE A 97 -4.93 -9.58 6.88
CA ILE A 97 -6.21 -9.61 6.15
C ILE A 97 -6.14 -8.72 4.90
N LEU A 98 -5.62 -7.50 5.04
CA LEU A 98 -5.48 -6.58 3.91
C LEU A 98 -4.54 -7.11 2.83
N GLU A 99 -3.35 -7.59 3.20
CA GLU A 99 -2.34 -8.05 2.23
C GLU A 99 -2.67 -9.40 1.61
N GLU A 100 -3.07 -10.39 2.42
CA GLU A 100 -3.22 -11.78 1.98
C GLU A 100 -4.62 -12.08 1.44
N GLN A 101 -5.67 -11.50 2.02
CA GLN A 101 -7.06 -11.85 1.66
C GLN A 101 -7.69 -10.84 0.70
N ILE A 102 -7.38 -9.55 0.85
CA ILE A 102 -8.00 -8.48 0.05
C ILE A 102 -7.12 -8.12 -1.16
N LEU A 103 -5.91 -7.64 -0.93
CA LEU A 103 -5.01 -7.18 -1.99
C LEU A 103 -4.32 -8.33 -2.74
N LYS A 104 -4.12 -9.46 -2.07
CA LYS A 104 -3.30 -10.60 -2.53
C LYS A 104 -1.88 -10.20 -2.96
N LEU A 105 -1.39 -9.11 -2.41
CA LEU A 105 -0.08 -8.53 -2.69
C LEU A 105 0.47 -7.99 -1.39
N ASN A 106 1.72 -8.31 -1.10
CA ASN A 106 2.43 -7.65 -0.02
C ASN A 106 3.11 -6.34 -0.51
N TYR A 107 3.67 -5.58 0.43
CA TYR A 107 4.36 -4.31 0.12
C TYR A 107 5.45 -4.46 -0.96
N ARG A 108 6.24 -5.53 -0.91
CA ARG A 108 7.33 -5.76 -1.86
C ARG A 108 6.76 -6.01 -3.25
N SER A 109 5.80 -6.91 -3.38
CA SER A 109 5.18 -7.22 -4.67
C SER A 109 4.46 -6.02 -5.26
N PHE A 110 3.74 -5.25 -4.44
CA PHE A 110 3.08 -4.02 -4.88
C PHE A 110 4.08 -2.98 -5.43
N THR A 111 5.18 -2.73 -4.73
CA THR A 111 6.21 -1.76 -5.15
C THR A 111 7.04 -2.22 -6.35
N GLN A 112 6.99 -3.50 -6.70
CA GLN A 112 7.69 -4.08 -7.85
C GLN A 112 6.81 -4.20 -9.11
N VAL A 113 5.51 -4.43 -8.92
CA VAL A 113 4.56 -4.71 -10.01
C VAL A 113 3.70 -3.50 -10.34
N VAL A 114 3.24 -2.76 -9.33
CA VAL A 114 2.26 -1.67 -9.50
C VAL A 114 2.96 -0.31 -9.63
N ILE A 115 3.97 -0.05 -8.79
CA ILE A 115 4.72 1.20 -8.83
C ILE A 115 5.98 1.03 -9.67
N LEU A 116 6.04 1.73 -10.80
CA LEU A 116 7.25 1.86 -11.61
C LEU A 116 7.87 3.24 -11.35
N GLY A 117 8.71 3.33 -10.32
CA GLY A 117 9.42 4.56 -9.97
C GLY A 117 10.83 4.62 -10.55
N SER A 118 11.38 5.81 -10.75
CA SER A 118 12.81 6.00 -11.08
C SER A 118 13.71 5.95 -9.85
N SER A 119 13.18 6.33 -8.68
CA SER A 119 13.88 6.28 -7.40
C SER A 119 13.40 5.08 -6.58
N CYS A 120 14.34 4.27 -6.08
CA CYS A 120 14.08 3.07 -5.25
C CYS A 120 13.49 1.85 -5.98
N PHE A 121 13.37 1.88 -7.31
CA PHE A 121 13.05 0.69 -8.10
C PHE A 121 14.30 -0.14 -8.35
N ILE A 122 14.26 -1.40 -7.90
CA ILE A 122 15.21 -2.43 -8.29
C ILE A 122 14.48 -3.29 -9.32
N PRO A 123 14.95 -3.41 -10.57
CA PRO A 123 14.33 -4.27 -11.55
C PRO A 123 14.13 -5.69 -11.03
N PHE A 124 12.99 -6.30 -11.34
CA PHE A 124 12.68 -7.69 -10.93
C PHE A 124 13.83 -8.66 -11.21
N MET A 125 14.49 -8.52 -12.37
CA MET A 125 15.63 -9.36 -12.77
C MET A 125 16.86 -9.24 -11.86
N GLN A 126 16.99 -8.14 -11.11
CA GLN A 126 18.09 -7.88 -10.18
C GLN A 126 17.74 -8.24 -8.72
N LEU A 127 16.50 -8.66 -8.45
CA LEU A 127 16.11 -9.07 -7.11
C LEU A 127 16.78 -10.40 -6.71
N PRO A 128 17.12 -10.59 -5.42
CA PRO A 128 17.55 -11.88 -4.89
C PRO A 128 16.55 -12.99 -5.22
N THR A 129 17.04 -14.23 -5.38
CA THR A 129 16.22 -15.38 -5.77
C THR A 129 15.01 -15.60 -4.87
N SER A 130 15.16 -15.42 -3.55
CA SER A 130 14.05 -15.52 -2.59
C SER A 130 12.96 -14.48 -2.86
N HIS A 131 13.34 -13.23 -3.07
CA HIS A 131 12.40 -12.14 -3.35
C HIS A 131 11.74 -12.27 -4.73
N ARG A 132 12.46 -12.77 -5.74
CA ARG A 132 11.85 -13.08 -7.05
C ARG A 132 10.76 -14.14 -6.93
N ARG A 133 11.04 -15.21 -6.17
CA ARG A 133 10.06 -16.27 -5.90
C ARG A 133 8.84 -15.73 -5.18
N GLU A 134 9.03 -14.93 -4.13
CA GLU A 134 7.94 -14.28 -3.38
C GLU A 134 7.01 -13.46 -4.30
N VAL A 135 7.59 -12.62 -5.17
CA VAL A 135 6.82 -11.81 -6.12
C VAL A 135 6.05 -12.69 -7.13
N VAL A 136 6.66 -13.77 -7.62
CA VAL A 136 6.00 -14.69 -8.57
C VAL A 136 4.85 -15.46 -7.88
N GLU A 137 5.07 -15.93 -6.66
CA GLU A 137 4.06 -16.65 -5.89
C GLU A 137 2.86 -15.75 -5.55
N ASP A 138 3.10 -14.48 -5.24
CA ASP A 138 2.06 -13.46 -5.04
C ASP A 138 1.24 -13.23 -6.32
N ILE A 139 1.91 -13.04 -7.46
CA ILE A 139 1.23 -12.78 -8.75
C ILE A 139 0.37 -13.98 -9.18
N LEU A 140 0.90 -15.19 -9.01
CA LEU A 140 0.22 -16.42 -9.45
C LEU A 140 -0.78 -16.96 -8.41
N ASP A 141 -0.84 -16.39 -7.20
CA ASP A 141 -1.66 -16.85 -6.08
C ASP A 141 -1.41 -18.33 -5.71
N ILE A 142 -0.15 -18.75 -5.75
CA ILE A 142 0.27 -20.17 -5.54
C ILE A 142 0.99 -20.41 -4.21
N LYS A 143 0.94 -19.45 -3.27
CA LYS A 143 1.59 -19.57 -1.95
C LYS A 143 1.24 -20.83 -1.19
N ILE A 144 0.02 -21.35 -1.37
CA ILE A 144 -0.47 -22.57 -0.72
C ILE A 144 0.48 -23.77 -0.96
N PHE A 145 1.07 -23.88 -2.16
CA PHE A 145 1.95 -24.99 -2.51
C PHE A 145 3.34 -24.88 -1.89
N SER A 146 3.80 -23.67 -1.57
CA SER A 146 5.07 -23.46 -0.86
C SER A 146 4.95 -23.77 0.63
N ILE A 147 3.77 -23.55 1.24
CA ILE A 147 3.52 -23.90 2.65
C ILE A 147 3.35 -25.41 2.83
N MET A 148 2.75 -26.11 1.86
CA MET A 148 2.56 -27.56 1.91
C MET A 148 3.85 -28.39 1.75
N ASN A 149 4.92 -27.78 1.25
CA ASN A 149 6.22 -28.42 1.04
C ASN A 149 7.26 -28.11 2.14
N LEU A 150 6.82 -27.50 3.26
CA LEU A 150 7.60 -27.27 4.48
C LEU A 150 7.17 -28.26 5.57
#